data_AF-A0A353QA71-F1
#
_entry.id   AF-A0A353QA71-F1
#
_cell.length_a   1.000
_cell.length_b   1.000
_cell.length_c   1.000
_cell.angle_alpha   90.00
_cell.angle_beta   90.00
_cell.angle_gamma   90.00
#
_symmetry.space_group_name_H-M   'P 1'
#
loop_
_entity.id
_entity.type
_entity.pdbx_description
1 polymer ?
#
loop_
_entity_poly.entity_id
_entity_poly.type
_entity_poly.pdbx_seq_one_letter_code
_entity_poly.pdbx_strand_id
1 'polypeptide(L)'
;MIRNINETQPGIAVLRIAYDAANDVGRKIFVIIDEYDHFANDLIAMGVDAIYKKQVRANGIVRDFYETLKIGTSDAVGRIFITGISPVMIDDLTSGFNIASNLTVEERYNEMLGFTQAEVEGIIKETGLNRKLAKVDIQNYYDGYKFHKDAPRRVYNPTMLLYYFNQLRMTGKEPENIIDDNLKTDYGRLQRLTMNRENRETLLQIIRDDGIYSEIKTKFSIDNLADTGHFVSLLFYMGLLTIDKADRGLLWLKIPNYSIRTIYWEYLMQMIADTNREVQLNLSEWQLGVRDLAYDGNGVPLLDYVSKNIFSKLSNRDLMRFDEKYIKVMLLSVLFQSKIYLPFSEREVEGGYIDIFLERSSHLPDIPYEWIIELKYVKESDTDRLPEIRKASAAQLERYAASPQLAGKPGLRKAVWLFIGKTKYEIIE
;
A
#
# COMPACT_ATOMS: atom_id res chain seq x y z
N MET A 1 -50.23 5.59 1.31
CA MET A 1 -50.57 4.53 0.34
C MET A 1 -49.48 4.53 -0.72
N ILE A 2 -48.40 3.77 -0.51
CA ILE A 2 -47.27 3.71 -1.46
C ILE A 2 -47.75 2.86 -2.63
N ARG A 3 -48.07 3.49 -3.76
CA ARG A 3 -48.47 2.80 -4.99
C ARG A 3 -47.24 2.16 -5.63
N ASN A 4 -47.43 0.93 -6.10
CA ASN A 4 -46.41 0.03 -6.65
C ASN A 4 -45.38 0.73 -7.54
N ILE A 5 -44.11 0.52 -7.18
CA ILE A 5 -42.91 0.96 -7.88
C ILE A 5 -42.78 0.10 -9.14
N ASN A 6 -42.90 0.72 -10.33
CA ASN A 6 -42.81 0.02 -11.61
C ASN A 6 -41.34 -0.13 -12.03
N GLU A 7 -40.97 -1.30 -12.57
CA GLU A 7 -39.59 -1.72 -12.89
C GLU A 7 -38.87 -0.82 -13.92
N THR A 8 -39.59 0.11 -14.56
CA THR A 8 -39.05 1.00 -15.58
C THR A 8 -38.48 2.33 -15.06
N GLN A 9 -38.77 2.76 -13.82
CA GLN A 9 -38.21 3.99 -13.21
C GLN A 9 -38.17 3.99 -11.65
N PRO A 10 -37.47 3.06 -10.97
CA PRO A 10 -37.70 2.88 -9.53
C PRO A 10 -36.98 3.87 -8.59
N GLY A 11 -35.77 4.36 -8.88
CA GLY A 11 -34.99 5.15 -7.91
C GLY A 11 -35.32 6.66 -7.87
N ILE A 12 -35.44 7.27 -9.05
CA ILE A 12 -35.54 8.74 -9.20
C ILE A 12 -36.95 9.26 -8.84
N ALA A 13 -37.99 8.51 -9.22
CA ALA A 13 -39.37 8.89 -8.90
C ALA A 13 -39.63 8.87 -7.38
N VAL A 14 -38.98 7.96 -6.65
CA VAL A 14 -39.07 7.87 -5.18
C VAL A 14 -38.46 9.11 -4.51
N LEU A 15 -37.36 9.65 -5.04
CA LEU A 15 -36.78 10.89 -4.51
C LEU A 15 -37.76 12.05 -4.59
N ARG A 16 -38.47 12.20 -5.71
CA ARG A 16 -39.48 13.27 -5.88
C ARG A 16 -40.63 13.14 -4.87
N ILE A 17 -41.13 11.93 -4.64
CA ILE A 17 -42.16 11.67 -3.62
C ILE A 17 -41.65 12.07 -2.23
N ALA A 18 -40.39 11.74 -1.90
CA ALA A 18 -39.80 12.14 -0.63
C ALA A 18 -39.68 13.66 -0.51
N TYR A 19 -39.32 14.35 -1.60
CA TYR A 19 -39.20 15.82 -1.63
C TYR A 19 -40.55 16.50 -1.40
N ASP A 20 -41.57 16.06 -2.13
CA ASP A 20 -42.93 16.59 -1.99
C ASP A 20 -43.43 16.41 -0.55
N ALA A 21 -43.26 15.21 0.01
CA ALA A 21 -43.65 14.93 1.39
C ALA A 21 -42.90 15.79 2.41
N ALA A 22 -41.60 16.05 2.20
CA ALA A 22 -40.80 16.90 3.07
C ALA A 22 -41.24 18.37 2.98
N ASN A 23 -41.51 18.86 1.76
CA ASN A 23 -42.03 20.20 1.52
C ASN A 23 -43.41 20.40 2.17
N ASP A 24 -44.32 19.44 2.04
CA ASP A 24 -45.68 19.49 2.62
C ASP A 24 -45.66 19.66 4.15
N VAL A 25 -44.66 19.08 4.82
CA VAL A 25 -44.50 19.20 6.28
C VAL A 25 -43.48 20.28 6.69
N GLY A 26 -42.97 21.06 5.74
CA GLY A 26 -42.01 22.14 6.00
C GLY A 26 -40.66 21.66 6.57
N ARG A 27 -40.21 20.46 6.21
CA ARG A 27 -38.93 19.87 6.68
C ARG A 27 -37.94 19.74 5.52
N LYS A 28 -36.65 19.71 5.87
CA LYS A 28 -35.55 19.46 4.91
C LYS A 28 -35.01 18.04 5.10
N ILE A 29 -34.58 17.43 4.02
CA ILE A 29 -33.95 16.11 3.98
C ILE A 29 -32.43 16.27 4.06
N PHE A 30 -31.78 15.40 4.84
CA PHE A 30 -30.34 15.18 4.76
C PHE A 30 -30.09 13.88 4.01
N VAL A 31 -29.33 13.95 2.91
CA VAL A 31 -29.00 12.78 2.09
C VAL A 31 -27.58 12.33 2.42
N ILE A 32 -27.43 11.05 2.79
CA ILE A 32 -26.14 10.41 3.01
C ILE A 32 -26.01 9.27 2.00
N ILE A 33 -24.92 9.24 1.23
CA ILE A 33 -24.64 8.18 0.26
C ILE A 33 -23.28 7.61 0.61
N ASP A 34 -23.26 6.31 0.93
CA ASP A 34 -22.02 5.59 1.11
C ASP A 34 -21.61 4.86 -0.18
N GLU A 35 -20.31 4.64 -0.33
CA GLU A 35 -19.67 3.99 -1.48
C GLU A 35 -20.17 4.51 -2.84
N TYR A 36 -20.21 5.85 -3.01
CA TYR A 36 -20.73 6.46 -4.24
C TYR A 36 -20.00 6.00 -5.51
N ASP A 37 -18.76 5.55 -5.36
CA ASP A 37 -17.86 5.11 -6.41
C ASP A 37 -17.80 3.58 -6.57
N HIS A 38 -18.58 2.81 -5.82
CA HIS A 38 -18.60 1.33 -5.89
C HIS A 38 -18.72 0.83 -7.33
N PHE A 39 -19.62 1.44 -8.11
CA PHE A 39 -19.82 1.08 -9.51
C PHE A 39 -18.58 1.31 -10.39
N ALA A 40 -17.83 2.39 -10.16
CA ALA A 40 -16.57 2.62 -10.88
C ALA A 40 -15.49 1.65 -10.43
N ASN A 41 -15.42 1.36 -9.13
CA ASN A 41 -14.48 0.40 -8.57
C ASN A 41 -14.68 -0.99 -9.20
N ASP A 42 -15.92 -1.45 -9.32
CA ASP A 42 -16.25 -2.71 -9.99
C ASP A 42 -15.87 -2.71 -11.47
N LEU A 43 -16.10 -1.59 -12.17
CA LEU A 43 -15.79 -1.50 -13.59
C LEU A 43 -14.30 -1.43 -13.88
N ILE A 44 -13.52 -0.78 -13.02
CA ILE A 44 -12.05 -0.88 -13.03
C ILE A 44 -11.65 -2.34 -12.83
N ALA A 45 -12.28 -3.06 -11.88
CA ALA A 45 -11.99 -4.46 -11.59
C ALA A 45 -12.44 -5.45 -12.67
N MET A 46 -13.45 -5.11 -13.48
CA MET A 46 -13.97 -5.94 -14.58
C MET A 46 -13.36 -5.58 -15.94
N GLY A 47 -12.85 -4.35 -16.12
CA GLY A 47 -12.27 -3.83 -17.37
C GLY A 47 -13.27 -3.70 -18.50
N VAL A 48 -14.52 -3.39 -18.17
CA VAL A 48 -15.61 -3.26 -19.15
C VAL A 48 -15.90 -1.79 -19.43
N ASP A 49 -15.02 -1.16 -20.20
CA ASP A 49 -15.13 0.25 -20.62
C ASP A 49 -16.48 0.58 -21.26
N ALA A 50 -17.06 -0.37 -21.99
CA ALA A 50 -18.32 -0.17 -22.70
C ALA A 50 -19.53 -0.03 -21.76
N ILE A 51 -19.53 -0.73 -20.61
CA ILE A 51 -20.60 -0.66 -19.62
C ILE A 51 -20.46 0.62 -18.79
N TYR A 52 -19.23 1.01 -18.41
CA TYR A 52 -18.95 2.31 -17.77
C TYR A 52 -19.52 3.46 -18.59
N LYS A 53 -19.16 3.50 -19.88
CA LYS A 53 -19.59 4.56 -20.80
C LYS A 53 -21.11 4.63 -20.95
N LYS A 54 -21.83 3.50 -20.84
CA LYS A 54 -23.30 3.48 -20.98
C LYS A 54 -24.05 3.90 -19.72
N GLN A 55 -23.53 3.58 -18.53
CA GLN A 55 -24.24 3.82 -17.26
C GLN A 55 -23.90 5.16 -16.59
N VAL A 56 -22.75 5.76 -16.92
CA VAL A 56 -22.23 6.96 -16.25
C VAL A 56 -22.27 8.22 -17.15
N ARG A 57 -22.09 8.07 -18.48
CA ARG A 57 -22.15 9.21 -19.41
C ARG A 57 -23.58 9.66 -19.69
N ALA A 58 -23.74 10.73 -20.48
CA ALA A 58 -24.89 11.63 -20.64
C ALA A 58 -26.35 11.08 -20.63
N ASN A 59 -26.60 9.78 -20.73
CA ASN A 59 -27.93 9.15 -20.67
C ASN A 59 -27.99 8.00 -19.62
N GLY A 60 -27.10 8.03 -18.63
CA GLY A 60 -26.91 6.97 -17.64
C GLY A 60 -27.69 7.20 -16.34
N ILE A 61 -28.18 6.12 -15.73
CA ILE A 61 -29.02 6.17 -14.52
C ILE A 61 -28.33 6.84 -13.32
N VAL A 62 -27.00 6.74 -13.24
CA VAL A 62 -26.21 7.34 -12.15
C VAL A 62 -26.24 8.86 -12.24
N ARG A 63 -26.06 9.41 -13.46
CA ARG A 63 -26.11 10.85 -13.67
C ARG A 63 -27.48 11.42 -13.32
N ASP A 64 -28.55 10.80 -13.81
CA ASP A 64 -29.93 11.25 -13.58
C ASP A 64 -30.30 11.24 -12.09
N PHE A 65 -29.77 10.27 -11.33
CA PHE A 65 -29.92 10.20 -9.89
C PHE A 65 -29.29 11.40 -9.19
N TYR A 66 -28.02 11.70 -9.46
CA TYR A 66 -27.34 12.84 -8.86
C TYR A 66 -27.90 14.20 -9.33
N GLU A 67 -28.32 14.31 -10.58
CA GLU A 67 -29.00 15.51 -11.07
C GLU A 67 -30.33 15.75 -10.33
N THR A 68 -31.10 14.70 -10.05
CA THR A 68 -32.33 14.78 -9.23
C THR A 68 -32.03 15.20 -7.79
N LEU A 69 -30.94 14.70 -7.19
CA LEU A 69 -30.47 15.16 -5.88
C LEU A 69 -30.13 16.64 -5.88
N LYS A 70 -29.41 17.11 -6.90
CA LYS A 70 -29.10 18.54 -7.06
C LYS A 70 -30.36 19.39 -7.19
N ILE A 71 -31.34 18.98 -8.01
CA ILE A 71 -32.62 19.70 -8.15
C ILE A 71 -33.31 19.85 -6.79
N GLY A 72 -33.33 18.77 -6.00
CA GLY A 72 -33.91 18.79 -4.65
C GLY A 72 -33.24 19.78 -3.69
N THR A 73 -31.99 20.20 -3.94
CA THR A 73 -31.33 21.20 -3.08
C THR A 73 -31.95 22.60 -3.15
N SER A 74 -32.78 22.86 -4.17
CA SER A 74 -33.51 24.11 -4.29
C SER A 74 -34.64 24.27 -3.25
N ASP A 75 -35.21 23.15 -2.77
CA ASP A 75 -36.42 23.16 -1.95
C ASP A 75 -36.44 22.07 -0.85
N ALA A 76 -36.25 20.80 -1.13
CA ALA A 76 -36.47 19.73 -0.15
C ALA A 76 -35.19 19.26 0.54
N VAL A 77 -34.05 19.28 -0.14
CA VAL A 77 -32.77 18.75 0.35
C VAL A 77 -31.96 19.88 0.98
N GLY A 78 -31.69 19.77 2.29
CA GLY A 78 -30.91 20.76 3.02
C GLY A 78 -29.40 20.55 2.91
N ARG A 79 -28.97 19.28 2.88
CA ARG A 79 -27.55 18.88 2.82
C ARG A 79 -27.41 17.54 2.10
N ILE A 80 -26.23 17.32 1.52
CA ILE A 80 -25.84 16.04 0.94
C ILE A 80 -24.42 15.73 1.44
N PHE A 81 -24.19 14.52 1.92
CA PHE A 81 -22.88 14.01 2.29
C PHE A 81 -22.64 12.67 1.59
N ILE A 82 -21.53 12.55 0.87
CA ILE A 82 -21.20 11.34 0.12
C ILE A 82 -19.82 10.83 0.50
N THR A 83 -19.68 9.52 0.65
CA THR A 83 -18.43 8.83 0.98
C THR A 83 -18.11 7.76 -0.05
N GLY A 84 -16.83 7.53 -0.27
CA GLY A 84 -16.31 6.60 -1.28
C GLY A 84 -14.80 6.52 -1.19
N ILE A 85 -14.20 5.67 -2.02
CA ILE A 85 -12.74 5.44 -2.02
C ILE A 85 -12.05 6.42 -2.95
N SER A 86 -12.52 6.55 -4.18
CA SER A 86 -11.83 7.22 -5.28
C SER A 86 -12.64 8.37 -5.91
N PRO A 87 -11.98 9.43 -6.39
CA PRO A 87 -12.66 10.52 -7.08
C PRO A 87 -12.96 10.24 -8.56
N VAL A 88 -12.76 9.00 -9.03
CA VAL A 88 -12.84 8.60 -10.46
C VAL A 88 -14.19 8.95 -11.09
N MET A 89 -15.26 8.94 -10.30
CA MET A 89 -16.61 9.28 -10.77
C MET A 89 -16.92 10.77 -10.69
N ILE A 90 -16.15 11.56 -9.93
CA ILE A 90 -16.54 12.94 -9.61
C ILE A 90 -16.62 13.78 -10.88
N ASP A 91 -15.66 13.66 -11.80
CA ASP A 91 -15.68 14.43 -13.05
C ASP A 91 -16.85 14.04 -13.94
N ASP A 92 -17.14 12.74 -14.09
CA ASP A 92 -18.27 12.28 -14.88
C ASP A 92 -19.62 12.68 -14.25
N LEU A 93 -19.69 12.73 -12.91
CA LEU A 93 -20.82 13.24 -12.14
C LEU A 93 -20.97 14.77 -12.24
N THR A 94 -19.87 15.53 -12.42
CA THR A 94 -19.91 17.01 -12.32
C THR A 94 -20.80 17.70 -13.35
N SER A 95 -21.10 17.09 -14.50
CA SER A 95 -22.06 17.68 -15.44
C SER A 95 -23.50 17.76 -14.87
N GLY A 96 -23.89 16.79 -14.02
CA GLY A 96 -25.17 16.76 -13.31
C GLY A 96 -25.11 17.22 -11.85
N PHE A 97 -23.92 17.19 -11.23
CA PHE A 97 -23.72 17.38 -9.78
C PHE A 97 -22.50 18.27 -9.44
N ASN A 98 -22.34 19.40 -10.13
CA ASN A 98 -21.26 20.37 -9.89
C ASN A 98 -21.32 21.16 -8.55
N ILE A 99 -22.10 20.69 -7.56
CA ILE A 99 -22.22 21.33 -6.25
C ILE A 99 -21.38 20.65 -5.16
N ALA A 100 -20.70 19.55 -5.49
CA ALA A 100 -19.90 18.78 -4.55
C ALA A 100 -18.55 19.47 -4.24
N SER A 101 -18.20 19.48 -2.95
CA SER A 101 -16.87 19.87 -2.45
C SER A 101 -16.14 18.62 -1.98
N ASN A 102 -14.88 18.45 -2.40
CA ASN A 102 -14.04 17.33 -1.97
C ASN A 102 -13.35 17.70 -0.65
N LEU A 103 -13.65 16.95 0.42
CA LEU A 103 -13.15 17.21 1.76
C LEU A 103 -11.89 16.40 2.13
N THR A 104 -11.50 15.41 1.31
CA THR A 104 -10.49 14.39 1.65
C THR A 104 -9.13 14.97 2.00
N VAL A 105 -8.73 16.04 1.30
CA VAL A 105 -7.43 16.69 1.49
C VAL A 105 -7.54 18.00 2.28
N GLU A 106 -8.66 18.29 2.93
CA GLU A 106 -8.74 19.45 3.82
C GLU A 106 -8.13 19.13 5.19
N GLU A 107 -7.30 20.04 5.70
CA GLU A 107 -6.56 19.86 6.96
C GLU A 107 -7.45 19.47 8.14
N ARG A 108 -8.61 20.12 8.27
CA ARG A 108 -9.56 19.90 9.38
C ARG A 108 -10.16 18.50 9.42
N TYR A 109 -10.08 17.74 8.33
CA TYR A 109 -10.60 16.37 8.24
C TYR A 109 -9.50 15.31 8.25
N ASN A 110 -8.23 15.69 8.40
CA ASN A 110 -7.11 14.74 8.39
C ASN A 110 -7.26 13.62 9.42
N GLU A 111 -7.76 13.94 10.62
CA GLU A 111 -7.96 12.97 11.70
C GLU A 111 -9.30 12.23 11.62
N MET A 112 -10.22 12.63 10.73
CA MET A 112 -11.60 12.12 10.68
C MET A 112 -11.70 10.65 10.22
N LEU A 113 -10.76 10.18 9.40
CA LEU A 113 -10.81 8.86 8.75
C LEU A 113 -9.92 7.81 9.42
N GLY A 114 -9.40 8.09 10.61
CA GLY A 114 -8.53 7.18 11.34
C GLY A 114 -8.63 7.36 12.85
N PHE A 115 -7.87 6.56 13.60
CA PHE A 115 -7.71 6.78 15.03
C PHE A 115 -6.43 7.54 15.32
N THR A 116 -6.49 8.51 16.20
CA THR A 116 -5.31 9.13 16.82
C THR A 116 -4.69 8.19 17.84
N GLN A 117 -3.42 8.41 18.19
CA GLN A 117 -2.75 7.68 19.28
C GLN A 117 -3.57 7.64 20.58
N ALA A 118 -4.20 8.77 20.94
CA ALA A 118 -5.00 8.89 22.15
C ALA A 118 -6.28 8.04 22.07
N GLU A 119 -6.91 7.94 20.90
CA GLU A 119 -8.07 7.06 20.69
C GLU A 119 -7.67 5.59 20.72
N VAL A 120 -6.52 5.22 20.15
CA VAL A 120 -5.98 3.86 20.26
C VAL A 120 -5.74 3.47 21.72
N GLU A 121 -5.15 4.37 22.51
CA GLU A 121 -4.97 4.18 23.96
C GLU A 121 -6.30 4.06 24.70
N GLY A 122 -7.28 4.88 24.33
CA GLY A 122 -8.64 4.79 24.85
C GLY A 122 -9.28 3.43 24.57
N ILE A 123 -9.20 2.95 23.33
CA ILE A 123 -9.74 1.64 22.92
C ILE A 123 -9.09 0.51 23.73
N ILE A 124 -7.77 0.50 23.86
CA ILE A 124 -7.05 -0.52 24.64
C ILE A 124 -7.54 -0.53 26.10
N LYS A 125 -7.67 0.66 26.70
CA LYS A 125 -8.11 0.82 28.09
C LYS A 125 -9.57 0.35 28.28
N GLU A 126 -10.49 0.84 27.47
CA GLU A 126 -11.93 0.55 27.59
C GLU A 126 -12.25 -0.92 27.28
N THR A 127 -11.50 -1.55 26.37
CA THR A 127 -11.69 -2.97 26.04
C THR A 127 -11.00 -3.92 27.01
N GLY A 128 -10.17 -3.41 27.93
CA GLY A 128 -9.36 -4.23 28.84
C GLY A 128 -8.27 -5.05 28.11
N LEU A 129 -7.88 -4.64 26.90
CA LEU A 129 -6.91 -5.36 26.10
C LEU A 129 -5.54 -5.33 26.78
N ASN A 130 -4.99 -6.50 27.09
CA ASN A 130 -3.69 -6.59 27.70
C ASN A 130 -2.59 -6.30 26.67
N ARG A 131 -2.02 -5.09 26.73
CA ARG A 131 -0.90 -4.65 25.88
C ARG A 131 0.28 -5.62 25.84
N LYS A 132 0.51 -6.41 26.90
CA LYS A 132 1.60 -7.40 26.92
C LYS A 132 1.39 -8.56 25.96
N LEU A 133 0.16 -8.75 25.47
CA LEU A 133 -0.16 -9.76 24.46
C LEU A 133 0.17 -9.27 23.05
N ALA A 134 0.21 -7.94 22.84
CA ALA A 134 0.71 -7.38 21.61
C ALA A 134 2.24 -7.42 21.63
N LYS A 135 2.81 -8.25 20.76
CA LYS A 135 4.26 -8.40 20.60
C LYS A 135 4.78 -7.58 19.43
N VAL A 136 3.94 -7.27 18.43
CA VAL A 136 4.30 -6.35 17.33
C VAL A 136 4.28 -4.90 17.78
N ASP A 137 5.01 -4.07 17.03
CA ASP A 137 4.91 -2.63 17.09
C ASP A 137 3.64 -2.16 16.35
N ILE A 138 2.55 -2.01 17.11
CA ILE A 138 1.24 -1.57 16.61
C ILE A 138 1.36 -0.27 15.80
N GLN A 139 2.23 0.65 16.21
CA GLN A 139 2.43 1.92 15.52
C GLN A 139 3.03 1.69 14.14
N ASN A 140 4.14 0.97 14.05
CA ASN A 140 4.80 0.69 12.77
C ASN A 140 3.94 -0.15 11.80
N TYR A 141 3.00 -0.94 12.33
CA TYR A 141 2.14 -1.80 11.53
C TYR A 141 0.89 -1.09 10.99
N TYR A 142 0.31 -0.15 11.75
CA TYR A 142 -1.03 0.37 11.49
C TYR A 142 -1.16 1.90 11.49
N ASP A 143 -0.21 2.64 12.09
CA ASP A 143 -0.13 4.11 12.03
C ASP A 143 0.59 4.55 10.75
N GLY A 144 0.36 5.78 10.31
CA GLY A 144 1.16 6.36 9.23
C GLY A 144 0.40 7.32 8.34
N TYR A 145 -0.92 7.34 8.39
CA TYR A 145 -1.75 8.04 7.41
C TYR A 145 -1.84 9.53 7.71
N LYS A 146 -1.58 10.35 6.68
CA LYS A 146 -1.74 11.81 6.67
C LYS A 146 -2.28 12.23 5.29
N PHE A 147 -3.36 12.99 5.31
CA PHE A 147 -4.14 13.37 4.13
C PHE A 147 -3.99 14.85 3.76
N HIS A 148 -3.42 15.66 4.65
CA HIS A 148 -3.03 17.04 4.35
C HIS A 148 -1.57 17.29 4.75
N LYS A 149 -0.82 18.02 3.91
CA LYS A 149 0.61 18.30 4.11
C LYS A 149 0.93 19.02 5.43
N ASP A 150 0.04 19.92 5.86
CA ASP A 150 0.24 20.74 7.06
C ASP A 150 -0.39 20.10 8.30
N ALA A 151 -1.05 18.94 8.17
CA ALA A 151 -1.67 18.29 9.31
C ALA A 151 -0.64 17.90 10.39
N PRO A 152 -0.94 18.14 11.67
CA PRO A 152 0.03 17.95 12.76
C PRO A 152 0.23 16.48 13.11
N ARG A 153 -0.73 15.61 12.78
CA ARG A 153 -0.76 14.22 13.24
C ARG A 153 -1.00 13.25 12.10
N ARG A 154 -0.52 12.04 12.31
CA ARG A 154 -0.89 10.86 11.54
C ARG A 154 -1.98 10.10 12.29
N VAL A 155 -2.71 9.28 11.55
CA VAL A 155 -3.74 8.42 12.10
C VAL A 155 -3.51 6.96 11.72
N TYR A 156 -4.02 6.10 12.59
CA TYR A 156 -4.08 4.65 12.42
C TYR A 156 -5.22 4.27 11.49
N ASN A 157 -5.00 3.22 10.68
CA ASN A 157 -6.09 2.58 9.94
C ASN A 157 -7.05 1.88 10.92
N PRO A 158 -8.32 2.32 11.03
CA PRO A 158 -9.26 1.77 12.00
C PRO A 158 -9.52 0.28 11.80
N THR A 159 -9.72 -0.15 10.55
CA THR A 159 -10.15 -1.52 10.27
C THR A 159 -9.04 -2.52 10.55
N MET A 160 -7.80 -2.23 10.13
CA MET A 160 -6.65 -3.10 10.43
C MET A 160 -6.37 -3.18 11.93
N LEU A 161 -6.47 -2.05 12.63
CA LEU A 161 -6.23 -2.01 14.08
C LEU A 161 -7.32 -2.75 14.86
N LEU A 162 -8.59 -2.55 14.52
CA LEU A 162 -9.71 -3.24 15.16
C LEU A 162 -9.68 -4.74 14.90
N TYR A 163 -9.28 -5.17 13.70
CA TYR A 163 -9.03 -6.58 13.41
C TYR A 163 -7.99 -7.17 14.36
N TYR A 164 -6.84 -6.52 14.49
CA TYR A 164 -5.74 -6.97 15.36
C TYR A 164 -6.18 -7.03 16.83
N PHE A 165 -6.86 -5.99 17.32
CA PHE A 165 -7.38 -5.97 18.70
C PHE A 165 -8.45 -7.02 18.95
N ASN A 166 -9.35 -7.25 18.00
CA ASN A 166 -10.37 -8.27 18.12
C ASN A 166 -9.73 -9.67 18.22
N GLN A 167 -8.72 -9.97 17.41
CA GLN A 167 -7.99 -11.24 17.44
C GLN A 167 -7.27 -11.47 18.77
N LEU A 168 -6.56 -10.46 19.25
CA LEU A 168 -5.92 -10.49 20.57
C LEU A 168 -6.92 -10.73 21.69
N ARG A 169 -8.06 -10.05 21.65
CA ARG A 169 -9.11 -10.19 22.69
C ARG A 169 -9.74 -11.58 22.68
N MET A 170 -9.99 -12.13 21.49
CA MET A 170 -10.69 -13.41 21.33
C MET A 170 -9.79 -14.62 21.63
N THR A 171 -8.53 -14.57 21.23
CA THR A 171 -7.63 -15.75 21.27
C THR A 171 -6.54 -15.64 22.32
N GLY A 172 -6.29 -14.43 22.85
CA GLY A 172 -5.12 -14.14 23.68
C GLY A 172 -3.80 -14.19 22.90
N LYS A 173 -3.85 -14.30 21.57
CA LYS A 173 -2.72 -14.41 20.66
C LYS A 173 -2.86 -13.41 19.51
N GLU A 174 -1.73 -13.03 18.95
CA GLU A 174 -1.69 -12.19 17.75
C GLU A 174 -2.22 -12.95 16.54
N PRO A 175 -2.78 -12.23 15.55
CA PRO A 175 -3.21 -12.88 14.32
C PRO A 175 -2.01 -13.39 13.52
N GLU A 176 -2.15 -14.56 12.89
CA GLU A 176 -1.13 -15.14 12.00
C GLU A 176 -0.93 -14.31 10.71
N ASN A 177 -1.95 -13.57 10.31
CA ASN A 177 -1.92 -12.60 9.22
C ASN A 177 -2.13 -11.21 9.81
N ILE A 178 -1.25 -10.28 9.51
CA ILE A 178 -1.30 -8.92 10.06
C ILE A 178 -2.39 -8.05 9.42
N ILE A 179 -2.95 -8.51 8.29
CA ILE A 179 -4.02 -7.88 7.53
C ILE A 179 -5.16 -8.89 7.41
N ASP A 180 -6.38 -8.44 7.66
CA ASP A 180 -7.59 -9.22 7.40
C ASP A 180 -7.68 -9.53 5.89
N ASP A 181 -7.99 -10.77 5.53
CA ASP A 181 -8.14 -11.14 4.12
C ASP A 181 -9.26 -10.33 3.43
N ASN A 182 -10.23 -9.81 4.18
CA ASN A 182 -11.26 -8.90 3.67
C ASN A 182 -10.72 -7.50 3.31
N LEU A 183 -9.55 -7.13 3.83
CA LEU A 183 -8.87 -5.84 3.56
C LEU A 183 -7.78 -5.95 2.50
N LYS A 184 -7.41 -7.17 2.08
CA LYS A 184 -6.61 -7.40 0.89
C LYS A 184 -7.44 -6.99 -0.32
N THR A 185 -7.52 -5.69 -0.52
CA THR A 185 -8.36 -5.08 -1.54
C THR A 185 -7.79 -5.51 -2.89
N ASP A 186 -8.48 -6.46 -3.50
CA ASP A 186 -8.59 -6.72 -4.94
C ASP A 186 -7.26 -6.55 -5.70
N TYR A 187 -6.30 -7.47 -5.50
CA TYR A 187 -5.06 -7.53 -6.29
C TYR A 187 -5.32 -7.43 -7.81
N GLY A 188 -6.49 -7.89 -8.27
CA GLY A 188 -6.95 -7.72 -9.64
C GLY A 188 -7.04 -6.26 -10.10
N ARG A 189 -7.34 -5.31 -9.20
CA ARG A 189 -7.33 -3.86 -9.48
C ARG A 189 -5.91 -3.35 -9.72
N LEU A 190 -4.97 -3.64 -8.83
CA LEU A 190 -3.56 -3.27 -9.02
C LEU A 190 -2.99 -3.90 -10.30
N GLN A 191 -3.36 -5.15 -10.58
CA GLN A 191 -2.99 -5.85 -11.81
C GLN A 191 -3.44 -5.09 -13.06
N ARG A 192 -4.70 -4.64 -13.07
CA ARG A 192 -5.27 -3.89 -14.20
C ARG A 192 -4.66 -2.50 -14.33
N LEU A 193 -4.52 -1.78 -13.22
CA LEU A 193 -3.94 -0.43 -13.21
C LEU A 193 -2.48 -0.41 -13.67
N THR A 194 -1.77 -1.55 -13.56
CA THR A 194 -0.38 -1.70 -14.01
C THR A 194 -0.22 -2.59 -15.26
N MET A 195 -1.30 -2.77 -16.03
CA MET A 195 -1.22 -3.37 -17.37
C MET A 195 -0.41 -2.52 -18.33
N ASN A 196 -0.48 -1.19 -18.22
CA ASN A 196 0.39 -0.32 -18.99
C ASN A 196 1.80 -0.28 -18.37
N ARG A 197 2.80 -0.07 -19.24
CA ARG A 197 4.21 -0.14 -18.85
C ARG A 197 4.61 0.99 -17.89
N GLU A 198 4.08 2.19 -18.08
CA GLU A 198 4.45 3.38 -17.29
C GLU A 198 3.99 3.27 -15.83
N ASN A 199 2.73 2.86 -15.59
CA ASN A 199 2.20 2.61 -14.25
C ASN A 199 2.94 1.46 -13.56
N ARG A 200 3.34 0.42 -14.31
CA ARG A 200 4.16 -0.67 -13.76
C ARG A 200 5.54 -0.17 -13.33
N GLU A 201 6.20 0.63 -14.16
CA GLU A 201 7.50 1.23 -13.83
C GLU A 201 7.39 2.19 -12.63
N THR A 202 6.30 2.97 -12.56
CA THR A 202 5.97 3.84 -11.42
C THR A 202 5.75 3.06 -10.13
N LEU A 203 5.00 1.96 -10.20
CA LEU A 203 4.78 1.09 -9.05
C LEU A 203 6.10 0.50 -8.53
N LEU A 204 6.94 0.01 -9.43
CA LEU A 204 8.27 -0.50 -9.07
C LEU A 204 9.15 0.59 -8.46
N GLN A 205 9.07 1.83 -8.96
CA GLN A 205 9.75 2.97 -8.37
C GLN A 205 9.26 3.26 -6.95
N ILE A 206 7.95 3.31 -6.73
CA ILE A 206 7.35 3.53 -5.39
C ILE A 206 7.87 2.51 -4.40
N ILE A 207 7.87 1.23 -4.76
CA ILE A 207 8.30 0.15 -3.88
C ILE A 207 9.80 0.22 -3.60
N ARG A 208 10.59 0.58 -4.61
CA ARG A 208 12.05 0.69 -4.52
C ARG A 208 12.50 1.84 -3.63
N ASP A 209 11.85 2.99 -3.76
CA ASP A 209 12.23 4.24 -3.12
C ASP A 209 11.37 4.53 -1.86
N ASP A 210 10.50 3.58 -1.45
CA ASP A 210 9.49 3.70 -0.38
C ASP A 210 8.56 4.93 -0.53
N GLY A 211 8.40 5.41 -1.77
CA GLY A 211 7.60 6.59 -2.09
C GLY A 211 7.89 7.20 -3.45
N ILE A 212 7.21 8.31 -3.73
CA ILE A 212 7.34 9.07 -4.97
C ILE A 212 6.97 10.55 -4.77
N TYR A 213 7.59 11.45 -5.53
CA TYR A 213 7.14 12.83 -5.62
C TYR A 213 5.98 12.97 -6.61
N SER A 214 4.86 13.53 -6.17
CA SER A 214 3.71 13.80 -7.04
C SER A 214 2.81 14.91 -6.49
N GLU A 215 1.90 15.38 -7.34
CA GLU A 215 0.72 16.13 -6.90
C GLU A 215 -0.44 15.17 -6.63
N ILE A 216 -1.40 15.57 -5.79
CA ILE A 216 -2.66 14.83 -5.60
C ILE A 216 -3.75 15.52 -6.43
N LYS A 217 -4.26 14.81 -7.45
CA LYS A 217 -5.39 15.26 -8.24
C LYS A 217 -6.69 15.03 -7.46
N THR A 218 -7.53 16.05 -7.34
CA THR A 218 -8.77 15.98 -6.52
C THR A 218 -10.00 15.54 -7.29
N LYS A 219 -9.92 15.52 -8.62
CA LYS A 219 -10.95 15.06 -9.55
C LYS A 219 -10.29 14.51 -10.81
N PHE A 220 -10.77 13.37 -11.30
CA PHE A 220 -10.36 12.76 -12.57
C PHE A 220 -11.32 11.64 -12.95
N SER A 221 -11.28 11.21 -14.22
CA SER A 221 -12.07 10.10 -14.76
C SER A 221 -11.24 8.83 -14.95
N ILE A 222 -11.91 7.70 -15.24
CA ILE A 222 -11.24 6.42 -15.52
C ILE A 222 -10.31 6.52 -16.75
N ASP A 223 -10.67 7.35 -17.73
CA ASP A 223 -9.90 7.56 -18.95
C ASP A 223 -8.54 8.22 -18.65
N ASN A 224 -8.40 8.88 -17.50
CA ASN A 224 -7.14 9.51 -17.07
C ASN A 224 -6.18 8.53 -16.40
N LEU A 225 -6.59 7.31 -16.04
CA LEU A 225 -5.76 6.38 -15.26
C LEU A 225 -4.55 5.81 -16.01
N ALA A 226 -4.49 6.02 -17.33
CA ALA A 226 -3.28 5.75 -18.12
C ALA A 226 -2.15 6.75 -17.84
N ASP A 227 -2.47 7.94 -17.33
CA ASP A 227 -1.49 8.94 -16.91
C ASP A 227 -0.95 8.62 -15.51
N THR A 228 0.38 8.74 -15.39
CA THR A 228 1.11 8.39 -14.17
C THR A 228 0.66 9.22 -12.95
N GLY A 229 0.39 10.53 -13.12
CA GLY A 229 -0.01 11.41 -12.02
C GLY A 229 -1.39 11.03 -11.45
N HIS A 230 -2.31 10.63 -12.32
CA HIS A 230 -3.63 10.13 -11.92
C HIS A 230 -3.55 8.75 -11.27
N PHE A 231 -2.70 7.87 -11.78
CA PHE A 231 -2.43 6.58 -11.14
C PHE A 231 -1.87 6.75 -9.72
N VAL A 232 -0.87 7.62 -9.53
CA VAL A 232 -0.31 7.91 -8.20
C VAL A 232 -1.37 8.51 -7.27
N SER A 233 -2.22 9.41 -7.78
CA SER A 233 -3.34 9.97 -7.01
C SER A 233 -4.31 8.87 -6.59
N LEU A 234 -4.64 7.93 -7.47
CA LEU A 234 -5.51 6.79 -7.14
C LEU A 234 -4.91 5.92 -6.03
N LEU A 235 -3.60 5.62 -6.07
CA LEU A 235 -2.92 4.89 -4.99
C LEU A 235 -3.03 5.61 -3.64
N PHE A 236 -2.96 6.95 -3.62
CA PHE A 236 -3.21 7.74 -2.41
C PHE A 236 -4.65 7.58 -1.90
N TYR A 237 -5.66 7.70 -2.76
CA TYR A 237 -7.07 7.51 -2.37
C TYR A 237 -7.39 6.10 -1.90
N MET A 238 -6.72 5.09 -2.46
CA MET A 238 -6.82 3.69 -2.01
C MET A 238 -6.11 3.43 -0.68
N GLY A 239 -5.44 4.41 -0.08
CA GLY A 239 -4.66 4.24 1.14
C GLY A 239 -3.39 3.42 0.96
N LEU A 240 -2.92 3.25 -0.28
CA LEU A 240 -1.65 2.59 -0.58
C LEU A 240 -0.46 3.57 -0.49
N LEU A 241 -0.74 4.87 -0.65
CA LEU A 241 0.20 5.96 -0.41
C LEU A 241 -0.39 6.97 0.57
N THR A 242 0.49 7.74 1.21
CA THR A 242 0.10 8.81 2.14
C THR A 242 1.06 9.99 2.07
N ILE A 243 0.61 11.18 2.46
CA ILE A 243 1.48 12.37 2.47
C ILE A 243 2.50 12.23 3.58
N ASP A 244 3.77 12.48 3.24
CA ASP A 244 4.84 12.54 4.22
C ASP A 244 5.29 13.98 4.46
N LYS A 245 5.70 14.67 3.39
CA LYS A 245 6.19 16.05 3.41
C LYS A 245 5.90 16.76 2.10
N ALA A 246 5.92 18.09 2.14
CA ALA A 246 5.98 18.91 0.94
C ALA A 246 7.43 19.33 0.67
N ASP A 247 7.87 19.23 -0.58
CA ASP A 247 9.20 19.68 -1.02
C ASP A 247 9.11 20.36 -2.39
N ARG A 248 9.63 21.58 -2.49
CA ARG A 248 9.73 22.37 -3.75
C ARG A 248 8.47 22.37 -4.63
N GLY A 249 7.29 22.44 -4.02
CA GLY A 249 6.01 22.49 -4.74
C GLY A 249 5.37 21.13 -5.04
N LEU A 250 6.03 20.03 -4.71
CA LEU A 250 5.49 18.67 -4.80
C LEU A 250 5.28 18.06 -3.41
N LEU A 251 4.54 16.96 -3.36
CA LEU A 251 4.39 16.13 -2.16
C LEU A 251 5.25 14.89 -2.30
N TRP A 252 6.00 14.55 -1.25
CA TRP A 252 6.53 13.20 -1.09
C TRP A 252 5.40 12.32 -0.55
N LEU A 253 4.96 11.37 -1.38
CA LEU A 253 3.98 10.36 -1.02
C LEU A 253 4.71 9.07 -0.69
N LYS A 254 4.57 8.56 0.54
CA LYS A 254 5.24 7.34 0.99
C LYS A 254 4.27 6.19 1.21
N ILE A 255 4.80 4.98 1.31
CA ILE A 255 4.03 3.82 1.79
C ILE A 255 3.77 4.02 3.30
N PRO A 256 2.51 4.00 3.76
CA PRO A 256 2.16 4.48 5.10
C PRO A 256 2.75 3.63 6.22
N ASN A 257 2.71 2.30 6.10
CA ASN A 257 3.08 1.38 7.17
C ASN A 257 3.46 -0.01 6.66
N TYR A 258 3.85 -0.89 7.59
CA TYR A 258 4.27 -2.25 7.28
C TYR A 258 3.16 -3.11 6.65
N SER A 259 1.91 -2.92 7.07
CA SER A 259 0.76 -3.62 6.49
C SER A 259 0.63 -3.32 5.00
N ILE A 260 0.68 -2.05 4.61
CA ILE A 260 0.60 -1.68 3.19
C ILE A 260 1.84 -2.12 2.40
N ARG A 261 3.04 -2.08 2.99
CA ARG A 261 4.23 -2.69 2.36
C ARG A 261 4.01 -4.16 2.00
N THR A 262 3.40 -4.92 2.91
CA THR A 262 3.10 -6.34 2.68
C THR A 262 2.21 -6.53 1.44
N ILE A 263 1.18 -5.69 1.25
CA ILE A 263 0.31 -5.72 0.06
C ILE A 263 1.12 -5.49 -1.22
N TYR A 264 2.01 -4.50 -1.24
CA TYR A 264 2.87 -4.23 -2.41
C TYR A 264 3.77 -5.42 -2.75
N TRP A 265 4.36 -6.07 -1.75
CA TRP A 265 5.25 -7.23 -1.96
C TRP A 265 4.51 -8.48 -2.43
N GLU A 266 3.36 -8.78 -1.83
CA GLU A 266 2.48 -9.87 -2.28
C GLU A 266 2.07 -9.65 -3.75
N TYR A 267 1.72 -8.42 -4.12
CA TYR A 267 1.40 -8.06 -5.49
C TYR A 267 2.58 -8.25 -6.46
N LEU A 268 3.78 -7.77 -6.12
CA LEU A 268 4.95 -7.94 -6.98
C LEU A 268 5.30 -9.41 -7.23
N MET A 269 5.16 -10.26 -6.21
CA MET A 269 5.41 -11.69 -6.34
C MET A 269 4.42 -12.34 -7.29
N GLN A 270 3.12 -12.01 -7.15
CA GLN A 270 2.11 -12.48 -8.09
C GLN A 270 2.43 -12.03 -9.51
N MET A 271 2.81 -10.76 -9.70
CA MET A 271 3.19 -10.24 -11.02
C MET A 271 4.42 -10.96 -11.62
N ILE A 272 5.43 -11.25 -10.80
CA ILE A 272 6.64 -11.99 -11.24
C ILE A 272 6.28 -13.42 -11.64
N ALA A 273 5.46 -14.10 -10.84
CA ALA A 273 4.98 -15.45 -11.12
C ALA A 273 4.14 -15.51 -12.40
N ASP A 274 3.21 -14.56 -12.59
CA ASP A 274 2.34 -14.49 -13.77
C ASP A 274 3.12 -14.18 -15.06
N THR A 275 4.14 -13.31 -14.98
CA THR A 275 4.92 -12.89 -16.14
C THR A 275 5.98 -13.92 -16.53
N ASN A 276 6.46 -14.75 -15.59
CA ASN A 276 7.52 -15.73 -15.81
C ASN A 276 7.04 -17.14 -15.46
N ARG A 277 6.41 -17.84 -16.42
CA ARG A 277 5.94 -19.23 -16.25
C ARG A 277 7.05 -20.23 -15.86
N GLU A 278 8.31 -19.89 -16.12
CA GLU A 278 9.47 -20.70 -15.72
C GLU A 278 9.93 -20.45 -14.27
N VAL A 279 9.50 -19.36 -13.63
CA VAL A 279 9.72 -19.11 -12.20
C VAL A 279 8.74 -19.99 -11.42
N GLN A 280 9.14 -21.25 -11.21
CA GLN A 280 8.50 -22.13 -10.24
C GLN A 280 8.96 -21.70 -8.85
N LEU A 281 8.14 -20.89 -8.17
CA LEU A 281 8.38 -20.59 -6.76
C LEU A 281 8.13 -21.85 -5.94
N ASN A 282 9.16 -22.67 -5.73
CA ASN A 282 9.09 -23.73 -4.72
C ASN A 282 9.06 -23.06 -3.35
N LEU A 283 7.86 -22.94 -2.77
CA LEU A 283 7.61 -22.28 -1.50
C LEU A 283 8.48 -22.83 -0.36
N SER A 284 8.86 -24.10 -0.44
CA SER A 284 9.61 -24.79 0.61
C SER A 284 11.10 -24.41 0.63
N GLU A 285 11.73 -24.25 -0.54
CA GLU A 285 13.19 -24.07 -0.62
C GLU A 285 13.65 -22.68 -0.16
N TRP A 286 12.95 -21.62 -0.55
CA TRP A 286 13.32 -20.28 -0.11
C TRP A 286 12.97 -20.06 1.37
N GLN A 287 11.88 -20.66 1.88
CA GLN A 287 11.55 -20.63 3.30
C GLN A 287 12.65 -21.29 4.14
N LEU A 288 13.19 -22.42 3.69
CA LEU A 288 14.35 -23.05 4.31
C LEU A 288 15.57 -22.12 4.29
N GLY A 289 15.83 -21.44 3.17
CA GLY A 289 16.94 -20.48 3.10
C GLY A 289 16.80 -19.28 4.03
N VAL A 290 15.59 -18.71 4.18
CA VAL A 290 15.36 -17.64 5.15
C VAL A 290 15.46 -18.15 6.59
N ARG A 291 15.03 -19.39 6.86
CA ARG A 291 15.15 -20.04 8.17
C ARG A 291 16.61 -20.28 8.55
N ASP A 292 17.43 -20.75 7.62
CA ASP A 292 18.87 -20.94 7.84
C ASP A 292 19.58 -19.59 8.06
N LEU A 293 19.16 -18.53 7.35
CA LEU A 293 19.61 -17.16 7.63
C LEU A 293 19.20 -16.68 9.04
N ALA A 294 18.03 -17.11 9.53
CA ALA A 294 17.50 -16.72 10.84
C ALA A 294 18.13 -17.43 12.02
N TYR A 295 18.25 -18.75 11.95
CA TYR A 295 18.64 -19.57 13.09
C TYR A 295 20.10 -19.98 13.07
N ASP A 296 20.64 -20.27 11.90
CA ASP A 296 22.03 -20.70 11.72
C ASP A 296 22.92 -19.53 11.28
N GLY A 297 22.27 -18.44 10.86
CA GLY A 297 22.92 -17.25 10.34
C GLY A 297 23.68 -17.53 9.04
N ASN A 298 23.17 -18.45 8.22
CA ASN A 298 23.73 -18.82 6.94
C ASN A 298 22.86 -18.30 5.80
N GLY A 299 23.30 -17.24 5.13
CA GLY A 299 22.58 -16.66 3.99
C GLY A 299 22.76 -17.39 2.66
N VAL A 300 23.71 -18.33 2.57
CA VAL A 300 24.06 -19.02 1.31
C VAL A 300 22.84 -19.69 0.67
N PRO A 301 22.01 -20.50 1.38
CA PRO A 301 20.90 -21.20 0.74
C PRO A 301 19.86 -20.25 0.15
N LEU A 302 19.61 -19.10 0.79
CA LEU A 302 18.70 -18.07 0.27
C LEU A 302 19.24 -17.45 -1.02
N LEU A 303 20.51 -17.03 -1.03
CA LEU A 303 21.10 -16.42 -2.23
C LEU A 303 21.24 -17.41 -3.38
N ASP A 304 21.54 -18.67 -3.06
CA ASP A 304 21.53 -19.77 -4.04
C ASP A 304 20.16 -19.94 -4.68
N TYR A 305 19.10 -19.95 -3.88
CA TYR A 305 17.73 -20.04 -4.39
C TYR A 305 17.41 -18.86 -5.31
N VAL A 306 17.63 -17.64 -4.85
CA VAL A 306 17.28 -16.43 -5.60
C VAL A 306 18.09 -16.36 -6.90
N SER A 307 19.39 -16.66 -6.85
CA SER A 307 20.25 -16.67 -8.04
C SER A 307 19.81 -17.75 -9.05
N LYS A 308 19.58 -18.99 -8.60
CA LYS A 308 19.23 -20.12 -9.48
C LYS A 308 17.80 -20.05 -10.01
N ASN A 309 16.83 -19.67 -9.19
CA ASN A 309 15.41 -19.77 -9.53
C ASN A 309 14.78 -18.47 -10.02
N ILE A 310 15.38 -17.31 -9.70
CA ILE A 310 14.86 -16.00 -10.09
C ILE A 310 15.82 -15.34 -11.08
N PHE A 311 17.06 -15.04 -10.67
CA PHE A 311 17.96 -14.19 -11.47
C PHE A 311 18.43 -14.87 -12.75
N SER A 312 18.74 -16.16 -12.71
CA SER A 312 19.19 -16.91 -13.89
C SER A 312 18.13 -16.96 -15.00
N LYS A 313 16.84 -16.89 -14.63
CA LYS A 313 15.69 -16.98 -15.52
C LYS A 313 15.24 -15.64 -16.11
N LEU A 314 15.81 -14.53 -15.63
CA LEU A 314 15.52 -13.20 -16.18
C LEU A 314 16.01 -13.10 -17.63
N SER A 315 15.23 -12.47 -18.50
CA SER A 315 15.62 -12.32 -19.90
C SER A 315 16.80 -11.35 -20.07
N ASN A 316 17.47 -11.36 -21.22
CA ASN A 316 18.53 -10.40 -21.51
C ASN A 316 18.02 -8.95 -21.58
N ARG A 317 16.72 -8.75 -21.79
CA ARG A 317 16.10 -7.43 -21.74
C ARG A 317 15.92 -6.95 -20.30
N ASP A 318 15.60 -7.85 -19.38
CA ASP A 318 15.54 -7.56 -17.95
C ASP A 318 16.94 -7.22 -17.42
N LEU A 319 17.97 -7.89 -17.93
CA LEU A 319 19.38 -7.60 -17.63
C LEU A 319 19.83 -6.19 -17.94
N MET A 320 19.27 -5.55 -18.98
CA MET A 320 19.62 -4.16 -19.29
C MET A 320 19.24 -3.19 -18.17
N ARG A 321 18.28 -3.58 -17.32
CA ARG A 321 17.80 -2.82 -16.17
C ARG A 321 18.28 -3.40 -14.84
N PHE A 322 18.96 -4.56 -14.86
CA PHE A 322 19.36 -5.27 -13.65
C PHE A 322 20.49 -4.52 -12.95
N ASP A 323 20.16 -3.99 -11.77
CA ASP A 323 21.04 -3.25 -10.87
C ASP A 323 20.73 -3.65 -9.40
N GLU A 324 21.45 -3.04 -8.45
CA GLU A 324 21.29 -3.28 -7.01
C GLU A 324 19.84 -3.08 -6.55
N LYS A 325 19.13 -2.12 -7.14
CA LYS A 325 17.75 -1.80 -6.78
C LYS A 325 16.78 -2.88 -7.23
N TYR A 326 16.94 -3.43 -8.43
CA TYR A 326 16.13 -4.56 -8.90
C TYR A 326 16.36 -5.81 -8.04
N ILE A 327 17.62 -6.09 -7.69
CA ILE A 327 17.98 -7.19 -6.77
C ILE A 327 17.30 -7.01 -5.42
N LYS A 328 17.35 -5.80 -4.86
CA LYS A 328 16.72 -5.44 -3.59
C LYS A 328 15.22 -5.76 -3.59
N VAL A 329 14.51 -5.30 -4.62
CA VAL A 329 13.06 -5.55 -4.78
C VAL A 329 12.77 -7.05 -4.80
N MET A 330 13.54 -7.85 -5.53
CA MET A 330 13.34 -9.32 -5.58
C MET A 330 13.63 -9.99 -4.24
N LEU A 331 14.70 -9.60 -3.55
CA LEU A 331 15.05 -10.14 -2.23
C LEU A 331 14.00 -9.79 -1.18
N LEU A 332 13.59 -8.53 -1.11
CA LEU A 332 12.53 -8.08 -0.19
C LEU A 332 11.25 -8.85 -0.42
N SER A 333 10.88 -9.08 -1.69
CA SER A 333 9.69 -9.84 -2.01
C SER A 333 9.71 -11.27 -1.42
N VAL A 334 10.85 -11.96 -1.44
CA VAL A 334 11.03 -13.28 -0.81
C VAL A 334 11.05 -13.16 0.72
N LEU A 335 11.77 -12.17 1.26
CA LEU A 335 11.93 -11.97 2.70
C LEU A 335 10.60 -11.65 3.39
N PHE A 336 9.77 -10.77 2.81
CA PHE A 336 8.47 -10.40 3.34
C PHE A 336 7.50 -11.59 3.41
N GLN A 337 7.55 -12.50 2.44
CA GLN A 337 6.69 -13.71 2.49
C GLN A 337 7.06 -14.67 3.61
N SER A 338 8.33 -14.69 4.05
CA SER A 338 8.77 -15.67 5.07
C SER A 338 7.99 -15.53 6.37
N LYS A 339 7.58 -14.29 6.69
CA LYS A 339 7.11 -13.85 8.01
C LYS A 339 8.08 -14.16 9.16
N ILE A 340 9.30 -14.62 8.85
CA ILE A 340 10.35 -14.95 9.82
C ILE A 340 10.99 -13.66 10.33
N TYR A 341 11.28 -12.75 9.40
CA TYR A 341 11.78 -11.41 9.70
C TYR A 341 10.70 -10.35 9.47
N LEU A 342 10.95 -9.18 10.05
CA LEU A 342 10.34 -7.91 9.73
C LEU A 342 11.33 -7.11 8.86
N PRO A 343 11.25 -7.17 7.51
CA PRO A 343 12.23 -6.53 6.65
C PRO A 343 11.95 -5.03 6.48
N PHE A 344 13.00 -4.21 6.53
CA PHE A 344 12.97 -2.79 6.23
C PHE A 344 13.89 -2.50 5.03
N SER A 345 13.40 -1.70 4.08
CA SER A 345 14.21 -1.15 2.98
C SER A 345 14.67 0.25 3.35
N GLU A 346 15.91 0.61 3.02
CA GLU A 346 16.45 1.96 3.23
C GLU A 346 16.26 2.46 4.67
N ARG A 347 16.55 1.61 5.68
CA ARG A 347 16.38 2.00 7.08
C ARG A 347 17.36 3.12 7.41
N GLU A 348 16.83 4.30 7.72
CA GLU A 348 17.62 5.47 8.10
C GLU A 348 18.29 5.22 9.47
N VAL A 349 19.60 5.45 9.51
CA VAL A 349 20.43 5.41 10.72
C VAL A 349 21.42 6.56 10.69
N GLU A 350 22.04 6.85 11.83
CA GLU A 350 23.12 7.83 11.87
C GLU A 350 24.26 7.36 10.96
N GLY A 351 24.51 8.10 9.87
CA GLY A 351 25.54 7.79 8.90
C GLY A 351 25.06 7.22 7.56
N GLY A 352 23.74 7.08 7.35
CA GLY A 352 23.17 6.79 6.02
C GLY A 352 21.90 5.96 6.05
N TYR A 353 21.71 5.17 5.01
CA TYR A 353 20.54 4.30 4.82
C TYR A 353 21.04 2.87 4.60
N ILE A 354 20.49 1.94 5.37
CA ILE A 354 20.78 0.51 5.23
C ILE A 354 19.89 -0.05 4.12
N ASP A 355 20.48 -0.71 3.11
CA ASP A 355 19.73 -1.25 1.97
C ASP A 355 18.60 -2.19 2.42
N ILE A 356 18.94 -3.21 3.22
CA ILE A 356 17.97 -4.11 3.86
C ILE A 356 18.34 -4.30 5.33
N PHE A 357 17.41 -3.99 6.22
CA PHE A 357 17.51 -4.34 7.64
C PHE A 357 16.49 -5.43 7.97
N LEU A 358 16.94 -6.56 8.52
CA LEU A 358 16.08 -7.65 8.96
C LEU A 358 15.94 -7.60 10.47
N GLU A 359 14.80 -7.12 10.94
CA GLU A 359 14.45 -7.12 12.35
C GLU A 359 13.79 -8.45 12.72
N ARG A 360 14.08 -8.97 13.92
CA ARG A 360 13.50 -10.22 14.38
C ARG A 360 11.98 -10.07 14.50
N SER A 361 11.23 -11.05 13.99
CA SER A 361 9.78 -11.04 14.16
C SER A 361 9.42 -11.25 15.63
N SER A 362 8.53 -10.42 16.16
CA SER A 362 8.03 -10.57 17.52
C SER A 362 7.17 -11.83 17.72
N HIS A 363 6.67 -12.41 16.63
CA HIS A 363 5.98 -13.69 16.62
C HIS A 363 6.94 -14.88 16.83
N LEU A 364 8.23 -14.71 16.53
CA LEU A 364 9.28 -15.74 16.61
C LEU A 364 10.45 -15.22 17.48
N PRO A 365 10.26 -15.10 18.80
CA PRO A 365 11.22 -14.46 19.70
C PRO A 365 12.52 -15.26 19.89
N ASP A 366 12.53 -16.53 19.47
CA ASP A 366 13.66 -17.45 19.50
C ASP A 366 14.67 -17.22 18.37
N ILE A 367 14.38 -16.35 17.40
CA ILE A 367 15.32 -15.97 16.34
C ILE A 367 16.56 -15.31 16.97
N PRO A 368 17.76 -15.90 16.82
CA PRO A 368 18.98 -15.38 17.46
C PRO A 368 19.57 -14.17 16.74
N TYR A 369 19.35 -14.05 15.44
CA TYR A 369 20.05 -13.06 14.60
C TYR A 369 19.13 -12.01 14.00
N GLU A 370 19.65 -10.79 13.88
CA GLU A 370 19.13 -9.71 13.06
C GLU A 370 20.21 -9.30 12.07
N TRP A 371 19.85 -8.66 10.95
CA TRP A 371 20.82 -8.41 9.89
C TRP A 371 20.81 -6.97 9.38
N ILE A 372 22.00 -6.40 9.27
CA ILE A 372 22.30 -5.29 8.35
C ILE A 372 22.82 -5.91 7.06
N ILE A 373 22.11 -5.70 5.96
CA ILE A 373 22.52 -6.19 4.64
C ILE A 373 22.78 -5.00 3.73
N GLU A 374 24.01 -4.92 3.22
CA GLU A 374 24.39 -4.02 2.13
C GLU A 374 24.39 -4.81 0.82
N LEU A 375 23.72 -4.30 -0.20
CA LEU A 375 23.64 -4.92 -1.50
C LEU A 375 24.67 -4.31 -2.44
N LYS A 376 25.34 -5.18 -3.20
CA LYS A 376 26.23 -4.74 -4.28
C LYS A 376 26.00 -5.56 -5.53
N TYR A 377 26.07 -4.92 -6.70
CA TYR A 377 25.96 -5.60 -7.98
C TYR A 377 27.05 -5.15 -8.94
N VAL A 378 27.75 -6.14 -9.50
CA VAL A 378 28.84 -5.94 -10.45
C VAL A 378 28.56 -6.78 -11.68
N LYS A 379 28.68 -6.16 -12.86
CA LYS A 379 28.58 -6.89 -14.13
C LYS A 379 29.80 -7.79 -14.29
N GLU A 380 29.65 -8.92 -15.00
CA GLU A 380 30.78 -9.83 -15.25
C GLU A 380 31.95 -9.16 -15.98
N SER A 381 31.67 -8.12 -16.77
CA SER A 381 32.70 -7.31 -17.45
C SER A 381 33.50 -6.39 -16.52
N ASP A 382 33.02 -6.12 -15.31
CA ASP A 382 33.53 -5.04 -14.45
C ASP A 382 34.18 -5.58 -13.17
N THR A 383 34.64 -6.83 -13.21
CA THR A 383 35.17 -7.57 -12.04
C THR A 383 36.47 -6.99 -11.49
N ASP A 384 37.20 -6.19 -12.27
CA ASP A 384 38.41 -5.48 -11.82
C ASP A 384 38.15 -4.54 -10.64
N ARG A 385 36.91 -4.06 -10.47
CA ARG A 385 36.50 -3.16 -9.38
C ARG A 385 36.13 -3.86 -8.08
N LEU A 386 36.06 -5.20 -8.08
CA LEU A 386 35.63 -5.97 -6.91
C LEU A 386 36.45 -5.66 -5.65
N PRO A 387 37.80 -5.58 -5.68
CA PRO A 387 38.59 -5.32 -4.47
C PRO A 387 38.21 -4.01 -3.76
N GLU A 388 37.98 -2.94 -4.54
CA GLU A 388 37.59 -1.63 -4.01
C GLU A 388 36.16 -1.66 -3.44
N ILE A 389 35.23 -2.30 -4.16
CA ILE A 389 33.83 -2.45 -3.74
C ILE A 389 33.74 -3.22 -2.42
N ARG A 390 34.48 -4.33 -2.28
CA ARG A 390 34.52 -5.12 -1.04
C ARG A 390 34.98 -4.27 0.14
N LYS A 391 36.07 -3.54 -0.02
CA LYS A 391 36.64 -2.68 1.03
C LYS A 391 35.68 -1.55 1.43
N ALA A 392 35.10 -0.87 0.45
CA ALA A 392 34.17 0.24 0.70
C ALA A 392 32.90 -0.24 1.42
N SER A 393 32.33 -1.37 0.98
CA SER A 393 31.10 -1.93 1.54
C SER A 393 31.30 -2.44 2.97
N ALA A 394 32.45 -3.06 3.27
CA ALA A 394 32.80 -3.45 4.63
C ALA A 394 32.89 -2.24 5.58
N ALA A 395 33.55 -1.16 5.14
CA ALA A 395 33.63 0.07 5.92
C ALA A 395 32.26 0.73 6.15
N GLN A 396 31.36 0.64 5.16
CA GLN A 396 29.99 1.14 5.24
C GLN A 396 29.17 0.36 6.28
N LEU A 397 29.26 -0.97 6.30
CA LEU A 397 28.58 -1.80 7.30
C LEU A 397 29.06 -1.50 8.72
N GLU A 398 30.36 -1.32 8.93
CA GLU A 398 30.88 -0.94 10.25
C GLU A 398 30.31 0.38 10.73
N ARG A 399 30.20 1.37 9.84
CA ARG A 399 29.60 2.67 10.16
C ARG A 399 28.14 2.51 10.60
N TYR A 400 27.35 1.69 9.90
CA TYR A 400 25.95 1.45 10.25
C TYR A 400 25.80 0.69 11.57
N ALA A 401 26.60 -0.35 11.78
CA ALA A 401 26.58 -1.13 13.03
C ALA A 401 27.00 -0.30 14.25
N ALA A 402 27.86 0.70 14.05
CA ALA A 402 28.29 1.63 15.09
C ALA A 402 27.29 2.78 15.36
N SER A 403 26.20 2.89 14.59
CA SER A 403 25.17 3.91 14.82
C SER A 403 24.54 3.76 16.22
N PRO A 404 24.22 4.85 16.93
CA PRO A 404 23.58 4.80 18.25
C PRO A 404 22.36 3.88 18.34
N GLN A 405 21.59 3.76 17.26
CA GLN A 405 20.39 2.92 17.20
C GLN A 405 20.69 1.41 17.19
N LEU A 406 21.87 1.00 16.70
CA LEU A 406 22.23 -0.40 16.46
C LEU A 406 23.44 -0.88 17.29
N ALA A 407 24.25 0.05 17.79
CA ALA A 407 25.44 -0.25 18.56
C ALA A 407 25.10 -1.10 19.79
N GLY A 408 25.75 -2.27 19.90
CA GLY A 408 25.56 -3.19 21.03
C GLY A 408 24.26 -4.01 20.97
N LYS A 409 23.48 -3.94 19.87
CA LYS A 409 22.26 -4.75 19.70
C LYS A 409 22.61 -6.26 19.67
N PRO A 410 22.11 -7.08 20.61
CA PRO A 410 22.49 -8.48 20.71
C PRO A 410 22.07 -9.29 19.48
N GLY A 411 22.97 -10.12 18.95
CA GLY A 411 22.68 -10.97 17.79
C GLY A 411 22.62 -10.23 16.46
N LEU A 412 22.98 -8.93 16.42
CA LEU A 412 23.08 -8.19 15.17
C LEU A 412 24.28 -8.68 14.36
N ARG A 413 24.01 -9.23 13.18
CA ARG A 413 25.00 -9.59 12.16
C ARG A 413 24.97 -8.58 11.02
N LYS A 414 26.04 -8.55 10.25
CA LYS A 414 26.19 -7.67 9.10
C LYS A 414 26.75 -8.47 7.94
N ALA A 415 26.28 -8.20 6.74
CA ALA A 415 26.79 -8.83 5.54
C ALA A 415 26.66 -7.91 4.33
N VAL A 416 27.64 -7.98 3.44
CA VAL A 416 27.52 -7.52 2.06
C VAL A 416 27.05 -8.71 1.24
N TRP A 417 25.93 -8.56 0.55
CA TRP A 417 25.50 -9.51 -0.49
C TRP A 417 25.89 -8.94 -1.85
N LEU A 418 27.01 -9.43 -2.36
CA LEU A 418 27.62 -8.97 -3.60
C LEU A 418 27.27 -9.93 -4.73
N PHE A 419 26.46 -9.48 -5.69
CA PHE A 419 26.08 -10.24 -6.87
C PHE A 419 27.00 -9.90 -8.06
N ILE A 420 27.46 -10.93 -8.77
CA ILE A 420 28.34 -10.81 -9.93
C ILE A 420 27.64 -11.46 -11.13
N GLY A 421 27.10 -10.62 -12.01
CA GLY A 421 26.22 -11.11 -13.09
C GLY A 421 24.97 -11.81 -12.55
N LYS A 422 24.56 -12.92 -13.17
CA LYS A 422 23.30 -13.62 -12.83
C LYS A 422 23.46 -14.76 -11.82
N THR A 423 24.58 -15.46 -11.90
CA THR A 423 24.73 -16.81 -11.32
C THR A 423 25.76 -16.86 -10.20
N LYS A 424 26.53 -15.79 -9.99
CA LYS A 424 27.57 -15.72 -8.98
C LYS A 424 27.19 -14.68 -7.92
N TYR A 425 27.51 -15.00 -6.69
CA TYR A 425 27.38 -14.08 -5.56
C TYR A 425 28.43 -14.39 -4.50
N GLU A 426 28.69 -13.42 -3.64
CA GLU A 426 29.56 -13.50 -2.48
C GLU A 426 28.83 -12.95 -1.25
N ILE A 427 29.04 -13.57 -0.10
CA ILE A 427 28.64 -13.04 1.21
C ILE A 427 29.92 -12.63 1.93
N ILE A 428 29.98 -11.36 2.36
CA ILE A 428 31.12 -10.81 3.09
C ILE A 428 30.60 -10.32 4.43
N GLU A 429 31.01 -10.96 5.52
CA GLU A 429 30.56 -10.66 6.89
C GLU A 429 31.51 -9.77 7.67
#